data_AF-A0A7S0NT65-F1
#
_entry.id   AF-A0A7S0NT65-F1
#
_cell.length_a   1.000
_cell.length_b   1.000
_cell.length_c   1.000
_cell.angle_alpha   90.00
_cell.angle_beta   90.00
_cell.angle_gamma   90.00
#
_symmetry.space_group_name_H-M   'P 1'
#
loop_
_entity.id
_entity.type
_entity.pdbx_description
1 polymer ?
#
loop_
_entity_poly.entity_id
_entity_poly.type
_entity_poly.pdbx_seq_one_letter_code
_entity_poly.pdbx_strand_id
1 'polypeptide(L)'
;ATYSGISIKVQFVGGADTYTMAQLSGGQKTMVALCLIFAIQRCDPAPFYIFDEIDANLDAAHRASLAKMIERQAAETDVSGEDRPPTQFITTTFRPELIHTGDKFYGVTHRNKASSIRAVEKSEALRIITESESRMRQHAAVS
;
A
#
# COMPACT_ATOMS: atom_id res chain seq x y z
N ALA A 1 32.04 6.50 19.26
CA ALA A 1 31.66 7.35 18.11
C ALA A 1 30.31 7.97 18.41
N THR A 2 30.20 9.29 18.38
CA THR A 2 28.91 9.99 18.54
C THR A 2 28.19 9.93 17.20
N TYR A 3 27.25 9.00 17.04
CA TYR A 3 26.46 8.92 15.82
C TYR A 3 25.47 10.09 15.79
N SER A 4 25.55 10.94 14.77
CA SER A 4 24.50 11.89 14.41
C SER A 4 23.43 11.16 13.61
N GLY A 5 22.16 11.33 13.96
CA GLY A 5 21.03 10.74 13.24
C GLY A 5 20.81 11.35 11.86
N ILE A 6 19.88 10.76 11.09
CA ILE A 6 19.46 11.23 9.76
C ILE A 6 18.20 12.09 9.91
N SER A 7 18.18 13.28 9.30
CA SER A 7 16.99 14.15 9.23
C SER A 7 16.31 14.07 7.87
N ILE A 8 14.98 13.97 7.85
CA ILE A 8 14.17 14.00 6.62
C ILE A 8 13.50 15.36 6.49
N LYS A 9 13.68 16.02 5.35
CA LYS A 9 12.96 17.25 4.95
C LYS A 9 12.06 16.95 3.77
N VAL A 10 10.84 17.47 3.80
CA VAL A 10 9.81 17.17 2.79
C VAL A 10 9.22 18.46 2.25
N GLN A 11 9.01 18.52 0.94
CA GLN A 11 8.29 19.61 0.27
C GLN A 11 7.22 18.99 -0.63
N PHE A 12 5.99 19.50 -0.54
CA PHE A 12 4.88 19.06 -1.38
C PHE A 12 4.72 20.00 -2.57
N VAL A 13 4.12 19.50 -3.65
CA VAL A 13 3.90 20.26 -4.89
C VAL A 13 3.10 21.53 -4.57
N GLY A 14 3.61 22.68 -5.02
CA GLY A 14 2.99 24.00 -4.82
C GLY A 14 3.32 24.69 -3.49
N GLY A 15 4.06 24.05 -2.58
CA GLY A 15 4.57 24.69 -1.36
C GLY A 15 5.94 25.33 -1.59
N ALA A 16 6.16 26.54 -1.05
CA ALA A 16 7.49 27.16 -1.00
C ALA A 16 8.33 26.65 0.18
N ASP A 17 7.67 26.16 1.23
CA ASP A 17 8.32 25.79 2.49
C ASP A 17 8.67 24.30 2.58
N THR A 18 9.76 24.02 3.30
CA THR A 18 10.16 22.66 3.68
C THR A 18 9.64 22.33 5.07
N TYR A 19 9.13 21.11 5.24
CA TYR A 19 8.55 20.63 6.48
C TYR A 19 9.42 19.54 7.10
N THR A 20 9.47 19.54 8.42
CA THR A 20 9.96 18.42 9.22
C THR A 20 8.88 17.35 9.36
N MET A 21 9.27 16.10 9.64
CA MET A 21 8.32 14.99 9.83
C MET A 21 7.23 15.30 10.88
N ALA A 22 7.54 16.07 11.94
CA ALA A 22 6.59 16.40 12.99
C ALA A 22 5.42 17.27 12.48
N GLN A 23 5.65 18.11 11.47
CA GLN A 23 4.68 19.06 10.93
C GLN A 23 3.69 18.41 9.93
N LEU A 24 3.90 17.15 9.57
CA LEU A 24 3.11 16.44 8.56
C LEU A 24 1.83 15.80 9.14
N SER A 25 0.77 15.74 8.33
CA SER A 25 -0.45 14.98 8.64
C SER A 25 -0.18 13.47 8.63
N GLY A 26 -1.11 12.66 9.17
CA GLY A 26 -0.97 11.19 9.17
C GLY A 26 -0.82 10.58 7.77
N GLY A 27 -1.64 11.03 6.82
CA GLY A 27 -1.53 10.60 5.42
C GLY A 27 -0.21 11.04 4.77
N GLN A 28 0.25 12.26 5.04
CA GLN A 28 1.53 12.75 4.54
C GLN A 28 2.73 11.96 5.09
N LYS A 29 2.73 11.66 6.40
CA LYS A 29 3.74 10.80 7.03
C LYS A 29 3.76 9.42 6.40
N THR A 30 2.58 8.85 6.15
CA THR A 30 2.43 7.54 5.50
C THR A 30 3.03 7.57 4.08
N MET A 31 2.73 8.60 3.29
CA MET A 31 3.27 8.73 1.94
C MET A 31 4.80 8.87 1.95
N VAL A 32 5.37 9.67 2.85
CA VAL A 32 6.83 9.82 2.98
C VAL A 32 7.49 8.49 3.37
N ALA A 33 6.90 7.75 4.31
CA ALA A 33 7.39 6.44 4.70
C ALA A 33 7.37 5.45 3.53
N LEU A 34 6.27 5.41 2.77
CA LEU A 34 6.16 4.58 1.57
C LEU A 34 7.20 4.95 0.51
N CYS A 35 7.39 6.24 0.25
CA CYS A 35 8.44 6.72 -0.68
C CYS A 35 9.83 6.23 -0.25
N LEU A 36 10.13 6.28 1.06
CA LEU A 36 11.41 5.82 1.59
C LEU A 36 11.56 4.30 1.46
N ILE A 37 10.53 3.53 1.80
CA ILE A 37 10.52 2.07 1.64
C ILE A 37 10.77 1.71 0.17
N PHE A 38 10.01 2.29 -0.75
CA PHE A 38 10.18 2.03 -2.18
C PHE A 38 11.55 2.45 -2.72
N ALA A 39 12.16 3.51 -2.18
CA ALA A 39 13.51 3.91 -2.54
C ALA A 39 14.55 2.86 -2.08
N ILE A 40 14.42 2.35 -0.85
CA ILE A 40 15.29 1.29 -0.32
C ILE A 40 15.14 0.01 -1.15
N GLN A 41 13.90 -0.40 -1.45
CA GLN A 41 13.61 -1.59 -2.25
C GLN A 41 14.21 -1.51 -3.66
N ARG A 42 14.33 -0.32 -4.24
CA ARG A 42 15.00 -0.13 -5.54
C ARG A 42 16.53 -0.19 -5.44
N CYS A 43 17.10 0.11 -4.28
CA CYS A 43 18.54 -0.02 -4.06
C CYS A 43 18.94 -1.47 -3.78
N ASP A 44 18.12 -2.20 -3.04
CA ASP A 44 18.35 -3.61 -2.69
C ASP A 44 17.01 -4.38 -2.71
N PRO A 45 16.60 -4.91 -3.88
CA PRO A 45 15.31 -5.56 -4.01
C PRO A 45 15.31 -6.96 -3.38
N ALA A 46 14.34 -7.19 -2.50
CA ALA A 46 13.99 -8.49 -1.98
C ALA A 46 13.13 -9.30 -2.99
N PRO A 47 13.15 -10.64 -2.91
CA PRO A 47 12.33 -11.48 -3.79
C PRO A 47 10.82 -11.28 -3.61
N PHE A 48 10.37 -10.86 -2.43
CA PHE A 48 8.96 -10.54 -2.19
C PHE A 48 8.77 -9.51 -1.07
N TYR A 49 7.62 -8.83 -1.10
CA TYR A 49 7.18 -7.87 -0.09
C TYR A 49 5.76 -8.16 0.38
N ILE A 50 5.52 -7.93 1.67
CA ILE A 50 4.20 -8.04 2.30
C ILE A 50 3.82 -6.65 2.84
N PHE A 51 2.69 -6.12 2.39
CA PHE A 51 2.14 -4.86 2.89
C PHE A 51 0.79 -5.10 3.54
N ASP A 52 0.66 -4.63 4.78
CA ASP A 52 -0.56 -4.75 5.56
C ASP A 52 -1.25 -3.39 5.70
N GLU A 53 -2.38 -3.20 5.03
CA GLU A 53 -3.24 -2.01 5.10
C GLU A 53 -2.51 -0.65 4.97
N ILE A 54 -1.44 -0.60 4.17
CA ILE A 54 -0.58 0.59 4.01
C ILE A 54 -1.30 1.80 3.38
N ASP A 55 -2.51 1.58 2.87
CA ASP A 55 -3.34 2.54 2.16
C ASP A 55 -4.49 3.11 3.03
N ALA A 56 -4.57 2.70 4.30
CA ALA A 56 -5.65 3.09 5.22
C ALA A 56 -5.80 4.61 5.38
N ASN A 57 -4.68 5.33 5.49
CA ASN A 57 -4.61 6.78 5.75
C ASN A 57 -4.46 7.65 4.49
N LEU A 58 -4.44 7.04 3.30
CA LEU A 58 -4.32 7.76 2.03
C LEU A 58 -5.70 8.11 1.48
N ASP A 59 -5.79 9.17 0.67
CA ASP A 59 -6.99 9.44 -0.14
C ASP A 59 -7.00 8.59 -1.42
N ALA A 60 -8.13 8.59 -2.14
CA ALA A 60 -8.29 7.77 -3.34
C ALA A 60 -7.23 8.04 -4.43
N ALA A 61 -6.81 9.29 -4.60
CA ALA A 61 -5.82 9.66 -5.61
C ALA A 61 -4.42 9.12 -5.26
N HIS A 62 -4.03 9.23 -3.99
CA HIS A 62 -2.78 8.68 -3.48
C HIS A 62 -2.80 7.15 -3.46
N ARG A 63 -3.92 6.51 -3.13
CA ARG A 63 -4.07 5.05 -3.24
C ARG A 63 -3.92 4.54 -4.67
N ALA A 64 -4.54 5.22 -5.64
CA ALA A 64 -4.37 4.86 -7.06
C ALA A 64 -2.91 5.04 -7.53
N SER A 65 -2.22 6.05 -7.01
CA SER A 65 -0.80 6.27 -7.29
C SER A 65 0.08 5.19 -6.67
N LEU A 66 -0.23 4.77 -5.43
CA LEU A 66 0.41 3.66 -4.74
C LEU A 66 0.23 2.33 -5.50
N ALA A 67 -1.00 2.03 -5.93
CA ALA A 67 -1.33 0.84 -6.70
C ALA A 67 -0.49 0.74 -7.99
N LYS A 68 -0.39 1.85 -8.75
CA LYS A 68 0.45 1.94 -9.95
C LYS A 68 1.94 1.81 -9.65
N MET A 69 2.41 2.29 -8.50
CA MET A 69 3.82 2.15 -8.10
C MET A 69 4.15 0.67 -7.83
N ILE A 70 3.30 -0.03 -7.08
CA ILE A 70 3.44 -1.46 -6.78
C ILE A 70 3.41 -2.27 -8.08
N GLU A 71 2.46 -2.00 -8.97
CA GLU A 71 2.37 -2.64 -10.30
C GLU A 71 3.65 -2.48 -11.10
N ARG A 72 4.22 -1.26 -11.13
CA ARG A 72 5.49 -0.99 -11.83
C ARG A 72 6.63 -1.76 -11.21
N GLN A 73 6.78 -1.74 -9.88
CA GLN A 73 7.86 -2.45 -9.21
C GLN A 73 7.74 -3.98 -9.33
N ALA A 74 6.53 -4.51 -9.38
CA ALA A 74 6.30 -5.92 -9.64
C ALA A 74 6.74 -6.33 -11.05
N ALA A 75 6.55 -5.44 -12.03
CA ALA A 75 6.92 -5.65 -13.43
C ALA A 75 8.37 -5.23 -13.76
N GLU A 76 9.00 -4.38 -12.95
CA GLU A 76 10.38 -3.90 -13.14
C GLU A 76 11.32 -5.11 -13.10
N THR A 77 11.89 -5.43 -14.26
CA THR A 77 13.05 -6.30 -14.41
C THR A 77 14.27 -5.40 -14.29
N ASP A 78 15.22 -5.78 -13.44
CA ASP A 78 16.33 -4.91 -13.03
C ASP A 78 17.08 -4.30 -14.23
N VAL A 79 17.28 -2.97 -14.20
CA VAL A 79 17.94 -2.21 -15.29
C VAL A 79 19.45 -2.48 -15.35
N SER A 80 19.98 -3.24 -14.39
CA SER A 80 21.39 -3.61 -14.27
C SER A 80 21.85 -4.71 -15.25
N GLY A 81 20.94 -5.27 -16.06
CA GLY A 81 21.29 -6.30 -17.05
C GLY A 81 21.52 -7.68 -16.44
N GLU A 82 21.25 -7.86 -15.14
CA GLU A 82 21.16 -9.16 -14.51
C GLU A 82 19.74 -9.73 -14.67
N ASP A 83 19.64 -11.02 -15.01
CA ASP A 83 18.38 -11.78 -15.06
C ASP A 83 17.75 -11.89 -13.66
N ARG A 84 17.15 -10.80 -13.17
CA ARG A 84 16.40 -10.79 -11.92
C ARG A 84 14.94 -11.13 -12.18
N PRO A 85 14.38 -12.10 -11.45
CA PRO A 85 12.95 -12.40 -11.55
C PRO A 85 12.11 -11.21 -11.08
N PRO A 86 10.87 -11.08 -11.57
CA PRO A 86 9.95 -10.04 -11.11
C PRO A 86 9.72 -10.13 -9.60
N THR A 87 9.58 -8.97 -8.96
CA THR A 87 9.35 -8.88 -7.51
C THR A 87 7.92 -9.25 -7.17
N GLN A 88 7.71 -10.14 -6.19
CA GLN A 88 6.37 -10.50 -5.75
C GLN A 88 5.84 -9.53 -4.67
N PHE A 89 4.62 -9.04 -4.84
CA PHE A 89 3.92 -8.25 -3.82
C PHE A 89 2.69 -8.99 -3.30
N ILE A 90 2.53 -9.02 -1.97
CA ILE A 90 1.34 -9.50 -1.28
C ILE A 90 0.80 -8.34 -0.45
N THR A 91 -0.43 -7.92 -0.70
CA THR A 91 -1.02 -6.76 -0.02
C THR A 91 -2.39 -7.09 0.57
N THR A 92 -2.66 -6.63 1.78
CA THR A 92 -4.02 -6.58 2.34
C THR A 92 -4.57 -5.16 2.19
N THR A 93 -5.87 -5.05 1.92
CA THR A 93 -6.53 -3.76 1.77
C THR A 93 -8.04 -3.89 1.96
N PHE A 94 -8.66 -2.81 2.43
CA PHE A 94 -10.10 -2.60 2.40
C PHE A 94 -10.51 -1.54 1.36
N ARG A 95 -9.62 -1.17 0.45
CA ARG A 95 -9.81 -0.11 -0.53
C ARG A 95 -9.78 -0.66 -1.95
N PRO A 96 -10.67 -0.18 -2.83
CA PRO A 96 -10.79 -0.76 -4.17
C PRO A 96 -9.58 -0.47 -5.07
N GLU A 97 -8.80 0.59 -4.82
CA GLU A 97 -7.77 1.07 -5.73
C GLU A 97 -6.66 0.03 -5.96
N LEU A 98 -6.18 -0.67 -4.91
CA LEU A 98 -5.17 -1.72 -5.06
C LEU A 98 -5.71 -2.99 -5.75
N ILE A 99 -7.02 -3.26 -5.67
CA ILE A 99 -7.62 -4.39 -6.40
C ILE A 99 -7.55 -4.18 -7.91
N HIS A 100 -7.54 -2.92 -8.38
CA HIS A 100 -7.54 -2.65 -9.81
C HIS A 100 -6.26 -3.08 -10.52
N THR A 101 -5.13 -3.14 -9.81
CA THR A 101 -3.81 -3.49 -10.36
C THR A 101 -3.32 -4.88 -9.93
N GLY A 102 -4.06 -5.60 -9.07
CA GLY A 102 -3.66 -6.93 -8.60
C GLY A 102 -3.83 -8.05 -9.63
N ASP A 103 -2.96 -9.05 -9.57
CA ASP A 103 -2.99 -10.23 -10.46
C ASP A 103 -3.86 -11.37 -9.93
N LYS A 104 -3.83 -11.60 -8.61
CA LYS A 104 -4.56 -12.68 -7.93
C LYS A 104 -5.20 -12.13 -6.66
N PHE A 105 -6.43 -12.58 -6.39
CA PHE A 105 -7.21 -12.11 -5.26
C PHE A 105 -7.56 -13.27 -4.35
N TYR A 106 -7.43 -13.05 -3.05
CA TYR A 106 -7.76 -14.03 -2.03
C TYR A 106 -8.73 -13.40 -1.04
N GLY A 107 -9.92 -13.99 -0.94
CA GLY A 107 -10.93 -13.63 0.06
C GLY A 107 -10.72 -14.44 1.33
N VAL A 108 -10.73 -13.76 2.47
CA VAL A 108 -10.74 -14.39 3.80
C VAL A 108 -12.15 -14.32 4.38
N THR A 109 -12.66 -15.45 4.85
CA THR A 109 -13.96 -15.51 5.54
C THR A 109 -13.80 -16.13 6.93
N HIS A 110 -14.56 -15.65 7.91
CA HIS A 110 -14.59 -16.20 9.26
C HIS A 110 -16.00 -16.71 9.58
N ARG A 111 -16.14 -18.02 9.84
CA ARG A 111 -17.41 -18.67 10.21
C ARG A 111 -17.15 -19.78 11.22
N ASN A 112 -18.07 -19.98 12.17
CA ASN A 112 -17.98 -21.04 13.18
C ASN A 112 -16.63 -21.07 13.92
N LYS A 113 -16.09 -19.89 14.26
CA LYS A 113 -14.76 -19.71 14.90
C LYS A 113 -13.56 -20.20 14.08
N ALA A 114 -13.75 -20.44 12.78
CA ALA A 114 -12.69 -20.83 11.86
C ALA A 114 -12.55 -19.81 10.72
N SER A 115 -11.31 -19.50 10.35
CA SER A 115 -10.99 -18.64 9.19
C SER A 115 -10.61 -19.51 8.00
N SER A 116 -11.11 -19.17 6.82
CA SER A 116 -10.80 -19.85 5.56
C SER A 116 -10.42 -18.86 4.48
N ILE A 117 -9.48 -19.24 3.62
CA ILE A 117 -8.99 -18.47 2.49
C ILE A 117 -9.40 -19.15 1.18
N ARG A 118 -9.85 -18.35 0.21
CA ARG A 118 -10.28 -18.80 -1.12
C ARG A 118 -9.75 -17.85 -2.18
N ALA A 119 -9.28 -18.38 -3.31
CA ALA A 119 -9.03 -17.58 -4.50
C ALA A 119 -10.38 -17.09 -5.07
N VAL A 120 -10.47 -15.80 -5.36
CA VAL A 120 -11.69 -15.15 -5.86
C VAL A 120 -11.38 -14.37 -7.13
N GLU A 121 -12.41 -14.14 -7.94
CA GLU A 121 -12.31 -13.26 -9.10
C GLU A 121 -12.25 -11.79 -8.66
N LYS A 122 -11.66 -10.93 -9.50
CA LYS A 122 -11.57 -9.48 -9.25
C LYS A 122 -12.92 -8.85 -8.93
N SER A 123 -13.97 -9.27 -9.63
CA SER A 123 -15.35 -8.77 -9.44
C SER A 123 -15.91 -9.16 -8.07
N GLU A 124 -15.60 -10.35 -7.57
CA GLU A 124 -15.98 -10.82 -6.23
C GLU A 124 -15.19 -10.03 -5.16
N ALA A 125 -13.90 -9.80 -5.36
CA ALA A 125 -13.08 -9.01 -4.45
C ALA A 125 -13.59 -7.55 -4.29
N LEU A 126 -13.95 -6.89 -5.39
CA LEU A 126 -14.56 -5.55 -5.36
C LEU A 126 -15.92 -5.53 -4.64
N ARG A 127 -16.74 -6.58 -4.81
CA ARG A 127 -18.02 -6.72 -4.09
C ARG A 127 -17.80 -6.83 -2.58
N ILE A 128 -16.83 -7.66 -2.16
CA ILE A 128 -16.50 -7.83 -0.74
C ILE A 128 -16.12 -6.48 -0.11
N ILE A 129 -15.29 -5.69 -0.78
CA ILE A 129 -14.94 -4.33 -0.31
C ILE A 129 -16.18 -3.45 -0.19
N THR A 130 -17.00 -3.38 -1.25
CA THR A 130 -18.20 -2.52 -1.27
C THR A 130 -19.19 -2.88 -0.17
N GLU A 131 -19.39 -4.18 0.09
CA GLU A 131 -20.22 -4.66 1.18
C GLU A 131 -19.61 -4.33 2.55
N SER A 132 -18.29 -4.46 2.70
CA SER A 132 -17.60 -4.16 3.96
C SER A 132 -17.72 -2.67 4.33
N GLU A 133 -17.55 -1.77 3.37
CA GLU A 133 -17.73 -0.32 3.57
C GLU A 133 -19.17 0.02 3.98
N SER A 134 -20.14 -0.63 3.33
CA SER A 134 -21.57 -0.44 3.64
C SER A 134 -21.90 -0.87 5.08
N ARG A 135 -21.38 -2.03 5.52
CA ARG A 135 -21.56 -2.53 6.89
C ARG A 135 -20.88 -1.63 7.92
N MET A 136 -19.65 -1.16 7.63
CA MET A 136 -18.93 -0.25 8.51
C MET A 136 -19.68 1.08 8.68
N ARG A 137 -20.22 1.64 7.59
CA ARG A 137 -21.04 2.87 7.64
C ARG A 137 -22.33 2.68 8.44
N GLN A 138 -23.01 1.55 8.26
CA GLN A 138 -24.20 1.23 9.05
C GLN A 138 -23.90 1.11 10.54
N HIS A 139 -22.81 0.44 10.92
CA HIS A 139 -22.42 0.32 12.33
C HIS A 139 -22.05 1.66 12.97
N ALA A 140 -21.34 2.53 12.22
CA ALA A 140 -20.98 3.86 12.69
C ALA A 140 -22.18 4.82 12.82
N ALA A 141 -23.26 4.62 12.05
CA ALA A 141 -24.48 5.44 12.13
C ALA A 141 -25.42 5.05 13.28
N VAL A 142 -25.21 3.88 13.88
CA VAL A 142 -26.01 3.33 14.99
C VAL A 142 -25.29 3.49 16.35
N SER A 143 -24.02 3.92 16.33
CA SER A 143 -23.19 4.20 17.52
C SER A 143 -23.17 5.70 17.81
#